data_AF-A0A535SQV2-F1
#
_entry.id   AF-A0A535SQV2-F1
#
_cell.length_a   1.000
_cell.length_b   1.000
_cell.length_c   1.000
_cell.angle_alpha   90.00
_cell.angle_beta   90.00
_cell.angle_gamma   90.00
#
_symmetry.space_group_name_H-M   'P 1'
#
loop_
_entity.id
_entity.type
_entity.pdbx_description
1 polymer ?
#
loop_
_entity_poly.entity_id
_entity_poly.type
_entity_poly.pdbx_seq_one_letter_code
_entity_poly.pdbx_strand_id
1 'polypeptide(L)'
;MMRRRRGPSLLRTAAVVGTATAVSKGVSGSMDQAAMNKQQQMEQQQAAQTAATQAQTDLEQMKAQLAAMQAQQLQADQAQAIAAAAPPAQSDLITQLQQLTQLKQAGALSEDEFQAAKAKLLGS
;
A
#
# COMPACT_ATOMS: atom_id res chain seq x y z
N MET A 1 -16.86 9.94 36.15
CA MET A 1 -18.06 10.60 36.72
C MET A 1 -18.88 9.57 37.48
N MET A 2 -19.01 9.74 38.80
CA MET A 2 -19.80 8.88 39.68
C MET A 2 -21.30 9.06 39.42
N ARG A 3 -22.08 7.95 39.39
CA ARG A 3 -23.52 7.99 39.66
C ARG A 3 -23.90 6.82 40.56
N ARG A 4 -23.98 7.11 41.87
CA ARG A 4 -24.79 6.36 42.83
C ARG A 4 -26.28 6.59 42.50
N ARG A 5 -27.13 5.57 42.63
CA ARG A 5 -28.49 5.70 43.19
C ARG A 5 -29.11 4.33 43.51
N ARG A 6 -29.37 4.17 44.81
CA ARG A 6 -30.58 3.64 45.46
C ARG A 6 -31.15 2.30 44.95
N GLY A 7 -31.04 1.27 45.78
CA GLY A 7 -31.90 0.09 45.70
C GLY A 7 -33.29 0.32 46.32
N PRO A 8 -34.13 -0.73 46.35
CA PRO A 8 -35.13 -0.93 47.37
C PRO A 8 -34.73 -2.10 48.30
N SER A 9 -34.95 -1.87 49.58
CA SER A 9 -34.78 -2.77 50.71
C SER A 9 -35.99 -3.69 50.90
N LEU A 10 -35.70 -4.96 51.19
CA LEU A 10 -36.39 -5.92 52.07
C LEU A 10 -37.83 -6.39 51.74
N LEU A 11 -38.04 -7.67 52.13
CA LEU A 11 -39.30 -8.38 52.38
C LEU A 11 -39.96 -9.12 51.21
N ARG A 12 -39.60 -10.40 51.06
CA ARG A 12 -40.57 -11.52 51.22
C ARG A 12 -39.84 -12.86 51.31
N THR A 13 -39.54 -13.26 52.54
CA THR A 13 -39.27 -14.65 52.92
C THR A 13 -40.62 -15.36 52.96
N ALA A 14 -41.06 -15.92 51.83
CA ALA A 14 -42.10 -16.95 51.85
C ALA A 14 -41.36 -18.29 51.94
N ALA A 15 -41.46 -18.93 53.09
CA ALA A 15 -41.02 -20.31 53.25
C ALA A 15 -41.88 -21.19 52.34
N VAL A 16 -41.35 -21.51 51.16
CA VAL A 16 -41.91 -22.53 50.26
C VAL A 16 -41.35 -23.87 50.71
N VAL A 17 -41.93 -24.42 51.77
CA VAL A 17 -41.88 -25.86 52.03
C VAL A 17 -43.08 -26.45 51.30
N GLY A 18 -42.81 -26.92 50.09
CA GLY A 18 -43.80 -27.50 49.19
C GLY A 18 -43.15 -27.85 47.87
N THR A 19 -42.64 -29.07 47.76
CA THR A 19 -42.29 -29.83 46.54
C THR A 19 -42.24 -29.05 45.21
N ALA A 20 -41.31 -28.12 45.06
CA ALA A 20 -41.07 -27.42 43.80
C ALA A 20 -39.72 -27.82 43.18
N THR A 21 -39.43 -29.12 43.10
CA THR A 21 -38.37 -29.64 42.22
C THR A 21 -38.87 -29.66 40.77
N ALA A 22 -39.33 -28.52 40.24
CA ALA A 22 -39.87 -28.46 38.87
C ALA A 22 -39.69 -27.11 38.16
N VAL A 23 -38.96 -26.15 38.74
CA VAL A 23 -38.58 -24.88 38.05
C VAL A 23 -37.08 -24.61 38.21
N SER A 24 -36.26 -25.65 38.09
CA SER A 24 -34.79 -25.53 38.03
C SER A 24 -34.21 -26.08 36.71
N LYS A 25 -35.07 -26.67 35.85
CA LYS A 25 -34.65 -27.29 34.58
C LYS A 25 -34.65 -26.32 33.38
N GLY A 26 -35.32 -25.16 33.48
CA GLY A 26 -35.39 -24.17 32.39
C GLY A 26 -34.25 -23.13 32.37
N VAL A 27 -33.70 -22.76 33.53
CA VAL A 27 -32.61 -21.77 33.63
C VAL A 27 -31.24 -22.40 33.33
N SER A 28 -31.07 -23.69 33.63
CA SER A 28 -29.82 -24.42 33.31
C SER A 28 -29.56 -24.44 31.80
N GLY A 29 -30.57 -24.76 30.98
CA GLY A 29 -30.43 -24.77 29.52
C GLY A 29 -30.10 -23.41 28.89
N SER A 30 -30.63 -22.30 29.43
CA SER A 30 -30.28 -20.96 28.96
C SER A 30 -28.85 -20.56 29.33
N MET A 31 -28.32 -21.05 30.45
CA MET A 31 -26.95 -20.76 30.87
C MET A 31 -25.94 -21.59 30.07
N ASP A 32 -26.26 -22.85 29.78
CA ASP A 32 -25.51 -23.71 28.87
C ASP A 32 -25.49 -23.12 27.45
N GLN A 33 -26.63 -22.64 26.96
CA GLN A 33 -26.73 -22.02 25.63
C GLN A 33 -26.03 -20.65 25.56
N ALA A 34 -26.09 -19.86 26.63
CA ALA A 34 -25.32 -18.62 26.72
C ALA A 34 -23.81 -18.88 26.80
N ALA A 35 -23.37 -19.94 27.50
CA ALA A 35 -21.97 -20.34 27.55
C ALA A 35 -21.47 -20.80 26.17
N MET A 36 -22.25 -21.61 25.46
CA MET A 36 -21.94 -22.03 24.08
C MET A 36 -21.86 -20.83 23.12
N ASN A 37 -22.83 -19.92 23.17
CA ASN A 37 -22.81 -18.71 22.33
C ASN A 37 -21.62 -17.82 22.66
N LYS A 38 -21.24 -17.69 23.94
CA LYS A 38 -20.10 -16.88 24.34
C LYS A 38 -18.77 -17.50 23.90
N GLN A 39 -18.67 -18.82 23.91
CA GLN A 39 -17.50 -19.54 23.40
C GLN A 39 -17.36 -19.36 21.89
N GLN A 40 -18.45 -19.54 21.13
CA GLN A 40 -18.48 -19.30 19.69
C GLN A 40 -18.15 -17.85 19.32
N GLN A 41 -18.63 -16.87 20.10
CA GLN A 41 -18.30 -15.45 19.88
C GLN A 41 -16.83 -15.13 20.15
N MET A 42 -16.18 -15.80 21.12
CA MET A 42 -14.75 -15.61 21.35
C MET A 42 -13.90 -16.21 20.23
N GLU A 43 -14.26 -17.40 19.73
CA GLU A 43 -13.59 -18.01 18.57
C GLU A 43 -13.74 -17.16 17.30
N GLN A 44 -14.94 -16.63 17.03
CA GLN A 44 -15.14 -15.72 15.89
C GLN A 44 -14.33 -14.42 16.04
N GLN A 45 -14.25 -13.85 17.24
CA GLN A 45 -13.45 -12.65 17.47
C GLN A 45 -11.95 -12.92 17.28
N GLN A 46 -11.44 -14.06 17.74
CA GLN A 46 -10.04 -14.45 17.52
C GLN A 46 -9.76 -14.64 16.02
N ALA A 47 -10.61 -15.39 15.32
CA ALA A 47 -10.45 -15.64 13.88
C ALA A 47 -10.46 -14.32 13.07
N ALA A 48 -11.40 -13.42 13.36
CA ALA A 48 -11.49 -12.12 12.71
C ALA A 48 -10.26 -11.24 12.98
N GLN A 49 -9.72 -11.29 14.21
CA GLN A 49 -8.54 -10.52 14.59
C GLN A 49 -7.29 -11.03 13.85
N THR A 50 -7.09 -12.35 13.77
CA THR A 50 -5.99 -12.94 12.97
C THR A 50 -6.09 -12.61 11.48
N ALA A 51 -7.29 -12.65 10.91
CA ALA A 51 -7.50 -12.32 9.50
C ALA A 51 -7.17 -10.84 9.21
N ALA A 52 -7.57 -9.93 10.11
CA ALA A 52 -7.26 -8.51 9.98
C ALA A 52 -5.75 -8.21 10.08
N THR A 53 -5.03 -8.89 10.99
CA THR A 53 -3.58 -8.72 11.13
C THR A 53 -2.82 -9.24 9.90
N GLN A 54 -3.24 -10.38 9.34
CA GLN A 54 -2.64 -10.91 8.11
C GLN A 54 -2.80 -9.93 6.94
N ALA A 55 -4.00 -9.37 6.76
CA ALA A 55 -4.25 -8.40 5.70
C ALA A 55 -3.41 -7.12 5.84
N GLN A 56 -3.17 -6.63 7.06
CA GLN A 56 -2.30 -5.48 7.30
C GLN A 56 -0.83 -5.79 6.97
N THR A 57 -0.36 -6.98 7.30
CA THR A 57 1.05 -7.37 7.09
C THR A 57 1.36 -7.48 5.59
N ASP A 58 0.44 -8.03 4.80
CA ASP A 58 0.58 -8.18 3.34
C ASP A 58 0.63 -6.81 2.64
N LEU A 59 -0.26 -5.89 3.04
CA LEU A 59 -0.30 -4.53 2.52
C LEU A 59 0.97 -3.75 2.85
N GLU A 60 1.53 -3.94 4.05
CA GLU A 60 2.76 -3.28 4.47
C GLU A 60 3.99 -3.81 3.71
N GLN A 61 4.07 -5.12 3.46
CA GLN A 61 5.12 -5.69 2.59
C GLN A 61 5.04 -5.15 1.17
N MET A 62 3.83 -5.09 0.58
CA MET A 62 3.65 -4.53 -0.76
C MET A 62 4.08 -3.06 -0.80
N LYS A 63 3.72 -2.26 0.21
CA LYS A 63 4.11 -0.85 0.29
C LYS A 63 5.63 -0.69 0.43
N ALA A 64 6.28 -1.53 1.23
CA ALA A 64 7.74 -1.53 1.37
C ALA A 64 8.44 -1.88 0.05
N GLN A 65 7.91 -2.86 -0.69
CA GLN A 65 8.46 -3.25 -2.00
C GLN A 65 8.30 -2.12 -3.03
N LEU A 66 7.15 -1.43 -3.05
CA LEU A 66 6.92 -0.27 -3.91
C LEU A 66 7.86 0.90 -3.57
N ALA A 67 8.06 1.18 -2.28
CA ALA A 67 8.96 2.23 -1.81
C ALA A 67 10.42 1.93 -2.17
N ALA A 68 10.85 0.67 -2.06
CA ALA A 68 12.18 0.25 -2.48
C ALA A 68 12.40 0.44 -3.99
N MET A 69 11.39 0.10 -4.81
CA MET A 69 11.45 0.30 -6.26
C MET A 69 11.53 1.79 -6.64
N GLN A 70 10.77 2.66 -5.95
CA GLN A 70 10.80 4.10 -6.19
C GLN A 70 12.15 4.73 -5.79
N ALA A 71 12.75 4.29 -4.69
CA ALA A 71 14.06 4.78 -4.25
C ALA A 71 15.17 4.44 -5.28
N GLN A 72 15.09 3.27 -5.91
CA GLN A 72 16.07 2.85 -6.92
C GLN A 72 15.98 3.69 -8.21
N GLN A 73 14.78 4.14 -8.59
CA GLN A 73 14.61 5.00 -9.77
C GLN A 73 15.21 6.40 -9.56
N LEU A 74 15.07 6.97 -8.36
CA LEU A 74 15.65 8.28 -8.02
C LEU A 74 17.19 8.28 -7.97
N GLN A 75 17.83 7.16 -7.61
CA GLN A 75 19.29 7.03 -7.65
C GLN A 75 19.84 6.91 -9.08
N ALA A 76 19.08 6.29 -10.00
CA ALA A 76 19.49 6.19 -11.40
C ALA A 76 19.48 7.55 -12.12
N ASP A 77 18.47 8.38 -11.87
CA ASP A 77 18.37 9.75 -12.41
C ASP A 77 19.53 10.65 -11.94
N GLN A 78 19.92 10.57 -10.66
CA GLN A 78 21.04 11.37 -10.16
C GLN A 78 22.39 10.95 -10.76
N ALA A 79 22.60 9.66 -11.04
CA ALA A 79 23.81 9.18 -11.70
C ALA A 79 23.90 9.62 -13.17
N GLN A 80 22.76 9.74 -13.87
CA GLN A 80 22.72 10.23 -15.26
C GLN A 80 22.93 11.75 -15.35
N ALA A 81 22.47 12.53 -14.37
CA ALA A 81 22.71 13.97 -14.33
C ALA A 81 24.21 14.33 -14.16
N ILE A 82 24.98 13.49 -13.45
CA ILE A 82 26.43 13.70 -13.25
C ILE A 82 27.23 13.31 -14.51
N ALA A 83 26.76 12.32 -15.27
CA ALA A 83 27.38 11.90 -16.54
C ALA A 83 27.11 12.87 -17.71
N ALA A 84 26.00 13.63 -17.67
CA ALA A 84 25.67 14.65 -18.67
C ALA A 84 26.45 15.97 -18.50
N ALA A 85 27.23 16.14 -17.42
CA ALA A 85 28.08 17.30 -17.18
C ALA A 85 29.51 17.15 -17.76
N ALA A 86 29.86 15.99 -18.33
CA ALA A 86 30.98 15.90 -19.25
C ALA A 86 30.52 16.38 -20.64
N PRO A 87 31.29 17.23 -21.36
CA PRO A 87 30.95 17.61 -22.73
C PRO A 87 31.54 16.61 -23.75
N PRO A 88 30.75 15.66 -24.32
CA PRO A 88 31.11 14.99 -25.56
C PRO A 88 30.39 15.58 -26.79
N ALA A 89 29.60 16.64 -26.65
CA ALA A 89 28.80 17.16 -27.76
C ALA A 89 29.63 17.87 -28.84
N GLN A 90 30.76 18.49 -28.51
CA GLN A 90 31.52 19.27 -29.49
C GLN A 90 32.20 18.39 -30.56
N SER A 91 32.76 17.24 -30.17
CA SER A 91 33.36 16.28 -31.10
C SER A 91 32.33 15.61 -31.99
N ASP A 92 31.16 15.27 -31.44
CA ASP A 92 30.06 14.69 -32.20
C ASP A 92 29.49 15.68 -33.22
N LEU A 93 29.36 16.96 -32.87
CA LEU A 93 28.89 17.99 -33.80
C LEU A 93 29.85 18.18 -34.99
N ILE A 94 31.17 18.22 -34.73
CA ILE A 94 32.18 18.32 -35.80
C ILE A 94 32.14 17.09 -36.71
N THR A 95 31.99 15.91 -36.13
CA THR A 95 31.91 14.64 -36.86
C THR A 95 30.66 14.58 -37.74
N GLN A 96 29.51 15.06 -37.25
CA GLN A 96 28.26 15.13 -38.01
C GLN A 96 28.34 16.16 -39.16
N LEU A 97 28.94 17.33 -38.95
CA LEU A 97 29.17 18.33 -40.01
C LEU A 97 30.08 17.79 -41.13
N GLN A 98 31.08 16.98 -40.79
CA GLN A 98 31.96 16.34 -41.76
C GLN A 98 31.20 15.29 -42.60
N GLN A 99 30.36 14.46 -41.97
CA GLN A 99 29.54 13.46 -42.67
C GLN A 99 28.56 14.11 -43.66
N LEU A 100 27.88 15.19 -43.25
CA LEU A 100 27.00 15.96 -44.14
C LEU A 100 27.77 16.52 -45.35
N THR A 101 28.99 17.00 -45.13
CA THR A 101 29.84 17.52 -46.22
C THR A 101 30.25 16.40 -47.18
N GLN A 102 30.59 15.22 -46.67
CA GLN A 102 30.94 14.05 -47.48
C GLN A 102 29.76 13.59 -48.35
N LEU A 103 28.55 13.53 -47.77
CA LEU A 103 27.33 13.15 -48.48
C LEU A 103 26.93 14.17 -49.56
N LYS A 104 27.16 15.48 -49.30
CA LYS A 104 26.99 16.53 -50.30
C LYS A 104 27.97 16.38 -51.48
N GLN A 105 29.25 16.13 -51.20
CA GLN A 105 30.25 15.91 -52.24
C GLN A 105 30.01 14.64 -53.05
N ALA A 106 29.45 13.61 -52.42
CA ALA A 106 29.01 12.39 -53.08
C ALA A 106 27.74 12.58 -53.93
N GLY A 107 27.11 13.76 -53.90
CA GLY A 107 25.86 14.05 -54.60
C GLY A 107 24.63 13.35 -54.00
N ALA A 108 24.75 12.77 -52.80
CA ALA A 108 23.65 12.10 -52.10
C ALA A 108 22.71 13.09 -51.39
N LEU A 109 23.18 14.32 -51.13
CA LEU A 109 22.41 15.43 -50.58
C LEU A 109 22.46 16.63 -51.53
N SER A 110 21.32 17.29 -51.72
CA SER A 110 21.26 18.59 -52.37
C SER A 110 21.79 19.69 -51.43
N GLU A 111 22.17 20.85 -51.99
CA GLU A 111 22.64 21.97 -51.18
C GLU A 111 21.57 22.47 -50.20
N ASP A 112 20.29 22.42 -50.59
CA ASP A 112 19.16 22.85 -49.75
C ASP A 112 19.02 21.96 -48.50
N GLU A 113 19.04 20.64 -48.69
CA GLU A 113 18.98 19.64 -47.60
C GLU A 113 20.22 19.74 -46.68
N PHE A 114 21.39 19.99 -47.25
CA PHE A 114 22.61 20.23 -46.48
C PHE A 114 22.49 21.46 -45.57
N GLN A 115 21.96 22.57 -46.08
CA GLN A 115 21.80 23.79 -45.29
C GLN A 115 20.77 23.62 -44.17
N ALA A 116 19.65 22.95 -44.44
CA ALA A 116 18.64 22.63 -43.44
C ALA A 116 19.21 21.74 -42.31
N ALA A 117 19.96 20.69 -42.66
CA ALA A 117 20.58 19.80 -41.69
C ALA A 117 21.67 20.50 -40.86
N LYS A 118 22.49 21.35 -41.49
CA LYS A 118 23.51 22.16 -40.81
C LYS A 118 22.89 23.16 -39.83
N ALA A 119 21.82 23.85 -40.23
CA ALA A 119 21.11 24.79 -39.35
C ALA A 119 20.50 24.08 -38.14
N LYS A 120 19.94 22.89 -38.35
CA LYS A 120 19.38 22.07 -37.26
C LYS A 120 20.44 21.62 -36.26
N LEU A 121 21.66 21.27 -36.73
CA LEU A 121 22.77 20.85 -35.87
C LEU A 121 23.44 22.01 -35.11
N LEU A 122 23.39 23.23 -35.64
CA LEU A 122 23.97 24.42 -34.98
C LEU A 122 22.97 25.16 -34.09
N GLY A 123 21.67 24.96 -34.31
CA GLY A 123 20.59 25.55 -33.52
C GLY A 123 20.01 24.64 -32.43
N SER A 124 20.49 23.40 -32.34
CA SER A 124 20.13 22.43 -31.29
C SER A 124 21.06 22.51 -30.09
#